data_AF-B6T334-F1
#
_entry.id   AF-B6T334-F1
#
_cell.length_a   1.000
_cell.length_b   1.000
_cell.length_c   1.000
_cell.angle_alpha   90.00
_cell.angle_beta   90.00
_cell.angle_gamma   90.00
#
_symmetry.space_group_name_H-M   'P 1'
#
loop_
_entity.id
_entity.type
_entity.pdbx_description
1 polymer ?
#
loop_
_entity_poly.entity_id
_entity_poly.type
_entity_poly.pdbx_seq_one_letter_code
_entity_poly.pdbx_strand_id
1 'polypeptide(L)' 'MVLIDEEAGSAHAQIYPPLTDVFKPLIKESNVYNVSYIHIKKANRMYKPVDNDIMIGFTKWILCCLDKSVV' A
#
# COMPACT_ATOMS: atom_id res chain seq x y z
N MET A 1 -0.61 -6.20 -3.04
CA MET A 1 -0.19 -5.07 -3.90
C MET A 1 1.29 -4.81 -3.65
N VAL A 2 2.02 -4.28 -4.62
CA VAL A 2 3.41 -3.81 -4.43
C VAL A 2 3.43 -2.31 -4.66
N LEU A 3 3.98 -1.56 -3.72
CA LEU A 3 4.21 -0.13 -3.83
C LEU A 3 5.66 0.07 -4.22
N ILE A 4 5.89 1.00 -5.14
CA ILE A 4 7.20 1.38 -5.64
C ILE A 4 7.36 2.88 -5.39
N ASP A 5 8.50 3.24 -4.83
CA ASP A 5 8.87 4.62 -4.55
C ASP A 5 9.93 5.13 -5.55
N GLU A 6 10.10 6.44 -5.64
CA GLU A 6 11.06 7.10 -6.52
C GLU A 6 12.52 6.71 -6.19
N GLU A 7 12.83 6.45 -4.92
CA GLU A 7 14.16 6.00 -4.47
C GLU A 7 14.43 4.50 -4.71
N ALA A 8 13.70 3.86 -5.65
CA ALA A 8 13.75 2.42 -5.93
C ALA A 8 13.38 1.51 -4.75
N GLY A 9 12.81 2.09 -3.68
CA GLY A 9 12.22 1.34 -2.59
C GLY A 9 10.98 0.61 -3.07
N SER A 10 10.90 -0.69 -2.80
CA SER A 10 9.68 -1.47 -3.04
C SER A 10 9.18 -2.04 -1.73
N ALA A 11 7.89 -1.92 -1.49
CA ALA A 11 7.26 -2.38 -0.25
C ALA A 11 6.03 -3.22 -0.58
N HIS A 12 5.88 -4.34 0.13
CA HIS A 12 4.69 -5.15 -0.02
C HIS A 12 3.55 -4.56 0.80
N ALA A 13 2.41 -4.32 0.15
CA ALA A 13 1.24 -3.74 0.80
C ALA A 13 0.05 -4.70 0.78
N GLN A 14 -0.60 -4.81 1.94
CA GLN A 14 -1.70 -5.72 2.21
C GLN A 14 -2.95 -4.94 2.65
N ILE A 15 -4.07 -5.25 2.00
CA ILE A 15 -5.39 -4.76 2.37
C ILE A 15 -6.17 -5.97 2.91
N TYR A 16 -6.63 -5.87 4.15
CA TYR A 16 -7.42 -6.93 4.77
C TYR A 16 -8.91 -6.72 4.45
N PRO A 17 -9.68 -7.76 4.05
CA PRO A 17 -11.13 -7.65 3.87
C PRO A 17 -11.81 -7.12 5.16
N PRO A 18 -12.86 -6.29 5.08
CA PRO A 18 -13.68 -5.90 3.92
C PRO A 18 -13.19 -4.64 3.17
N LEU A 19 -12.07 -4.05 3.58
CA LEU A 19 -11.58 -2.79 2.99
C LEU A 19 -11.14 -2.97 1.53
N THR A 20 -10.83 -4.19 1.10
CA THR A 20 -10.43 -4.52 -0.26
C THR A 20 -11.42 -4.05 -1.31
N ASP A 21 -12.72 -4.17 -1.05
CA ASP A 21 -13.77 -3.79 -2.01
C ASP A 21 -13.90 -2.27 -2.17
N VAL A 22 -13.56 -1.51 -1.11
CA VAL A 22 -13.52 -0.05 -1.14
C VAL A 22 -12.26 0.45 -1.85
N PHE A 23 -11.11 -0.16 -1.58
CA PHE A 23 -9.84 0.27 -2.15
C PHE A 23 -9.62 -0.18 -3.60
N LYS A 24 -10.21 -1.30 -4.03
CA LYS A 24 -10.14 -1.81 -5.41
C LYS A 24 -10.46 -0.76 -6.49
N PRO A 25 -11.59 -0.03 -6.42
CA PRO A 25 -11.91 0.98 -7.44
C PRO A 25 -11.07 2.27 -7.30
N LEU A 26 -10.57 2.58 -6.10
CA LEU A 26 -9.83 3.83 -5.81
C LEU A 26 -8.38 3.75 -6.28
N ILE A 27 -7.76 2.60 -6.08
CA ILE A 27 -6.35 2.36 -6.40
C ILE A 27 -6.27 1.65 -7.73
N LYS A 28 -5.71 2.33 -8.73
CA LYS A 28 -5.39 1.75 -10.03
C LYS A 28 -3.89 1.59 -10.17
N GLU A 29 -3.50 0.53 -10.87
CA GLU A 29 -2.10 0.28 -11.20
C GLU A 29 -1.53 1.44 -12.05
N SER A 30 -0.21 1.67 -11.95
CA SER A 30 0.52 2.73 -12.66
C SER A 30 0.17 4.18 -12.28
N ASN A 31 -0.65 4.42 -11.25
CA ASN A 31 -0.87 5.77 -10.71
C ASN A 31 -0.01 6.03 -9.48
N VAL A 32 0.36 7.29 -9.28
CA VAL A 32 1.06 7.78 -8.09
C VAL A 32 0.02 8.31 -7.08
N TYR A 33 0.12 7.88 -5.84
CA TYR A 33 -0.78 8.27 -4.76
C TYR A 33 0.04 8.71 -3.55
N ASN A 34 -0.39 9.80 -2.91
CA ASN A 34 0.11 10.13 -1.58
C ASN A 34 -0.72 9.35 -0.55
N VAL A 35 -0.04 8.58 0.29
CA VAL A 35 -0.69 7.71 1.28
C VAL A 35 -0.18 8.08 2.66
N SER A 36 -1.07 8.61 3.50
CA SER A 36 -0.79 8.92 4.90
C SER A 36 -1.51 7.94 5.84
N TYR A 37 -1.04 7.81 7.09
CA TYR A 37 -1.62 6.94 8.13
C TYR A 37 -1.55 5.42 7.83
N ILE A 38 -0.40 4.99 7.30
CA ILE A 38 -0.11 3.57 7.07
C ILE A 38 0.29 2.84 8.35
N HIS A 39 -0.07 1.56 8.47
CA HIS A 39 0.41 0.70 9.55
C HIS A 39 1.59 -0.12 9.07
N ILE A 40 2.76 0.12 9.64
CA ILE A 40 3.96 -0.66 9.37
C ILE A 40 3.91 -1.99 10.14
N LYS A 41 4.03 -3.11 9.42
CA LYS A 41 4.11 -4.46 9.99
C LYS A 41 5.39 -5.13 9.52
N LYS A 42 5.88 -6.09 10.31
CA LYS A 42 6.98 -6.95 9.88
C LYS A 42 6.50 -7.89 8.76
N ALA A 43 7.32 -8.04 7.73
CA ALA A 43 7.00 -8.91 6.60
C ALA A 43 6.88 -10.37 7.03
N ASN A 44 5.92 -11.09 6.43
CA ASN A 44 5.78 -12.53 6.65
C ASN A 44 6.93 -13.29 5.97
N ARG A 45 7.50 -14.26 6.67
CA ARG A 45 8.60 -15.09 6.17
C ARG A 45 8.24 -15.96 4.95
N MET A 46 6.96 -16.31 4.79
CA MET A 46 6.49 -17.30 3.79
C MET A 46 5.96 -16.67 2.50
N TYR A 47 5.44 -15.44 2.54
CA TYR A 47 4.91 -14.75 1.36
C TYR A 47 5.44 -13.33 1.30
N LYS A 48 6.59 -13.18 0.63
CA LYS A 48 7.36 -11.95 0.52
C LYS A 48 7.69 -11.73 -0.97
N PRO A 49 6.76 -11.14 -1.76
CA PRO A 49 7.00 -10.91 -3.18
C PRO A 49 8.10 -9.88 -3.46
N VAL A 50 8.51 -9.12 -2.43
CA VAL A 50 9.57 -8.10 -2.49
C VAL A 50 10.50 -8.32 -1.31
N ASP A 51 11.81 -8.27 -1.52
CA ASP A 51 12.80 -8.45 -0.44
C ASP A 51 12.91 -7.23 0.49
N ASN A 52 11.79 -6.80 1.06
CA ASN A 52 11.69 -5.77 2.07
C ASN A 52 11.13 -6.36 3.37
N ASP A 53 11.85 -6.22 4.48
CA ASP A 53 11.45 -6.74 5.80
C ASP A 53 10.21 -6.05 6.38
N ILE A 54 9.73 -5.04 5.68
CA ILE A 54 8.60 -4.21 6.05
C ILE A 54 7.43 -4.48 5.11
N MET A 55 6.25 -4.65 5.70
CA MET A 55 4.96 -4.72 5.02
C MET A 55 4.07 -3.55 5.44
N ILE A 56 3.37 -2.99 4.47
CA ILE A 56 2.44 -1.89 4.68
C ILE A 56 1.02 -2.44 4.80
N GLY A 57 0.40 -2.25 5.95
CA GLY A 57 -0.99 -2.58 6.20
C GLY A 57 -1.91 -1.40 5.94
N PHE A 58 -2.90 -1.57 5.07
CA PHE A 58 -3.93 -0.56 4.88
C PHE A 58 -4.94 -0.58 6.03
N THR A 59 -5.24 0.60 6.56
CA THR A 59 -6.27 0.80 7.58
C THR A 59 -7.38 1.70 7.02
N LYS A 60 -8.52 1.73 7.72
CA LYS A 60 -9.66 2.57 7.34
C LYS A 60 -9.30 4.06 7.24
N TRP A 61 -8.31 4.53 8.01
CA TRP A 61 -7.91 5.93 8.09
C TRP A 61 -7.27 6.46 6.81
N ILE A 62 -6.65 5.57 6.02
CA ILE A 62 -6.02 5.93 4.75
C ILE A 62 -7.05 6.53 3.78
N LEU A 63 -8.31 6.11 3.84
CA LEU A 63 -9.37 6.61 2.95
C LEU A 63 -9.55 8.13 3.06
N CYS A 64 -9.31 8.72 4.24
CA CYS A 64 -9.48 10.15 4.47
C CYS A 64 -8.34 10.99 3.85
N CYS A 65 -7.18 10.38 3.63
CA CYS A 65 -5.95 11.06 3.23
C CYS A 65 -5.26 10.37 2.05
N LEU A 66 -6.05 9.69 1.22
CA LEU A 66 -5.59 9.11 -0.04
C LEU A 66 -5.82 10.14 -1.13
N ASP A 67 -4.77 10.88 -1.46
CA ASP A 67 -4.81 11.87 -2.51
C ASP A 67 -4.09 11.33 -3.75
N LYS A 68 -4.74 11.48 -4.92
CA LYS A 68 -4.10 11.17 -6.19
C LYS A 68 -3.14 12.30 -6.53
N SER A 69 -1.84 11.99 -6.62
CA SER A 69 -0.87 12.95 -7.12
C SER A 69 -1.11 13.13 -8.62
N VAL A 70 -1.39 14.36 -9.03
CA VAL A 70 -1.42 14.74 -10.45
C VAL A 70 0.02 15.15 -10.80
N VAL A 71 0.78 14.17 -11.28
CA VAL A 71 2.02 14.42 -12.02
C VAL A 71 1.67 14.55 -13.49
#